data_AF-A0AA89BC83-F1
#
_entry.id   AF-A0AA89BC83-F1
#
_cell.length_a   1.000
_cell.length_b   1.000
_cell.length_c   1.000
_cell.angle_alpha   90.00
_cell.angle_beta   90.00
_cell.angle_gamma   90.00
#
_symmetry.space_group_name_H-M   'P 1'
#
loop_
_entity.id
_entity.type
_entity.pdbx_description
1 polymer ?
#
loop_
_entity_poly.entity_id
_entity_poly.type
_entity_poly.pdbx_seq_one_letter_code
_entity_poly.pdbx_strand_id
1 'polypeptide(L)'
;MEDVLTDIPPPSRFFLEDLNNFTPPPPPLPYPFLLFSNPNPTKPLRPSLLIIALSSPSLNFFHHVSKTLIGTLILPEVPFSGNSVQPSLRDRSCNIYALNGADQLTILVSVQYAVAAERAHAVAKMLINEQMLPERVLILDSVQSRNFRGTLPPDDTFALKLETSVERKGVGDDGRGDSQLLKGVDYFPSGSVVDGLAAALLSRCQMNKIKGTLCVSWPESGGSVTSLVKSLLLKDVLPGLEHGINSFGEGEHFRFGGNKDHLLDSDLYT
;
A
#
# COMPACT_ATOMS: atom_id res chain seq x y z
N MET A 1 -10.32 -8.91 -73.01
CA MET A 1 -9.90 -7.71 -72.26
C MET A 1 -10.91 -7.61 -71.13
N GLU A 2 -10.59 -8.24 -70.01
CA GLU A 2 -11.48 -8.29 -68.83
C GLU A 2 -10.91 -7.32 -67.79
N ASP A 3 -11.76 -6.39 -67.36
CA ASP A 3 -11.47 -5.37 -66.34
C ASP A 3 -11.12 -6.03 -65.01
N VAL A 4 -9.91 -5.75 -64.51
CA VAL A 4 -9.46 -6.11 -63.17
C VAL A 4 -9.96 -5.03 -62.19
N LEU A 5 -11.28 -4.97 -62.01
CA LEU A 5 -11.90 -4.29 -60.87
C LEU A 5 -12.07 -5.34 -59.76
N THR A 6 -10.97 -5.65 -59.07
CA THR A 6 -11.09 -6.30 -57.76
C THR A 6 -11.54 -5.24 -56.76
N ASP A 7 -12.79 -5.31 -56.31
CA ASP A 7 -13.42 -4.49 -55.25
C ASP A 7 -12.75 -4.60 -53.86
N ILE A 8 -11.58 -5.24 -53.77
CA ILE A 8 -10.87 -5.44 -52.52
C ILE A 8 -9.91 -4.27 -52.36
N PRO A 9 -10.12 -3.36 -51.40
CA PRO A 9 -9.20 -2.27 -51.16
C PRO A 9 -7.81 -2.84 -50.80
N PRO A 10 -6.72 -2.18 -51.22
CA PRO A 10 -5.38 -2.62 -50.89
C PRO A 10 -5.23 -2.73 -49.36
N PRO A 11 -4.46 -3.71 -48.85
CA PRO A 11 -4.28 -3.88 -47.41
C PRO A 11 -3.76 -2.59 -46.79
N SER A 12 -4.37 -2.19 -45.66
CA SER A 12 -3.97 -1.01 -44.90
C SER A 12 -2.46 -1.01 -44.66
N ARG A 13 -1.79 0.10 -44.98
CA ARG A 13 -0.36 0.31 -44.66
C ARG A 13 -0.13 0.63 -43.18
N PHE A 14 -1.19 0.94 -42.44
CA PHE A 14 -1.11 1.21 -41.01
C PHE A 14 -1.18 -0.10 -40.24
N PHE A 15 -0.17 -0.32 -39.39
CA PHE A 15 -0.25 -1.35 -38.37
C PHE A 15 -1.28 -0.94 -37.32
N LEU A 16 -1.78 -1.91 -36.56
CA LEU A 16 -2.76 -1.63 -35.51
C LEU A 16 -2.21 -0.62 -34.48
N GLU A 17 -0.91 -0.65 -34.21
CA GLU A 17 -0.25 0.35 -33.36
C GLU A 17 -0.24 1.76 -33.97
N ASP A 18 -0.12 1.88 -35.30
CA ASP A 18 -0.16 3.18 -35.97
C ASP A 18 -1.55 3.81 -35.89
N LEU A 19 -2.59 2.97 -35.93
CA LEU A 19 -3.99 3.41 -35.78
C LEU A 19 -4.28 3.93 -34.37
N ASN A 20 -3.57 3.45 -33.34
CA ASN A 20 -3.72 3.94 -31.97
C ASN A 20 -3.30 5.41 -31.83
N ASN A 21 -2.40 5.93 -32.67
CA ASN A 21 -2.04 7.36 -32.66
C ASN A 21 -3.20 8.28 -33.03
N PHE A 22 -4.21 7.75 -33.73
CA PHE A 22 -5.42 8.48 -34.11
C PHE A 22 -6.58 8.25 -33.15
N THR A 23 -6.43 7.34 -32.17
CA THR A 23 -7.43 7.18 -31.12
C THR A 23 -7.28 8.33 -30.11
N PRO A 24 -8.36 9.06 -29.79
CA PRO A 24 -8.30 10.07 -28.74
C PRO A 24 -7.93 9.37 -27.42
N PRO A 25 -7.14 10.04 -26.54
CA PRO A 25 -6.78 9.46 -25.26
C PRO A 25 -8.06 9.11 -24.49
N PRO A 26 -8.07 8.01 -23.72
CA PRO A 26 -9.22 7.66 -22.92
C PRO A 26 -9.56 8.82 -21.96
N PRO A 27 -10.85 9.01 -21.63
CA PRO A 27 -11.25 10.06 -20.72
C PRO A 27 -10.52 9.88 -19.38
N PRO A 28 -10.10 10.99 -18.73
CA PRO A 28 -9.39 10.90 -17.46
C PRO A 28 -10.29 10.22 -16.43
N LEU A 29 -9.70 9.29 -15.69
CA LEU A 29 -10.41 8.63 -14.59
C LEU A 29 -10.80 9.66 -13.52
N PRO A 30 -11.98 9.53 -12.90
CA PRO A 30 -12.40 10.40 -11.81
C PRO A 30 -11.38 10.37 -10.66
N TYR A 31 -11.24 11.50 -9.96
CA TYR A 31 -10.23 11.66 -8.92
C TYR A 31 -10.61 10.87 -7.64
N PRO A 32 -9.64 10.25 -6.94
CA PRO A 32 -9.86 9.64 -5.63
C PRO A 32 -10.41 10.66 -4.62
N PHE A 33 -11.27 10.23 -3.70
CA PHE A 33 -11.77 11.13 -2.64
C PHE A 33 -11.95 10.42 -1.30
N LEU A 34 -11.89 11.20 -0.22
CA LEU A 34 -12.15 10.73 1.14
C LEU A 34 -13.57 11.07 1.59
N LEU A 35 -14.25 10.08 2.15
CA LEU A 35 -15.51 10.23 2.84
C LEU A 35 -15.28 10.02 4.33
N PHE A 36 -15.52 11.05 5.15
CA PHE A 36 -15.39 10.95 6.60
C PHE A 36 -16.74 10.64 7.25
N SER A 37 -16.71 9.85 8.33
CA SER A 37 -17.91 9.49 9.11
C SER A 37 -18.45 10.69 9.90
N ASN A 38 -17.59 11.64 10.29
CA ASN A 38 -18.02 12.91 10.87
C ASN A 38 -18.33 13.90 9.73
N PRO A 39 -19.53 14.50 9.68
CA PRO A 39 -19.90 15.48 8.65
C PRO A 39 -19.10 16.79 8.70
N ASN A 40 -18.55 17.17 9.86
CA ASN A 40 -17.74 18.38 10.05
C ASN A 40 -16.36 18.06 10.66
N PRO A 41 -15.48 17.34 9.96
CA PRO A 41 -14.15 17.10 10.45
C PRO A 41 -13.33 18.39 10.35
N THR A 42 -12.51 18.68 11.36
CA THR A 42 -11.50 19.76 11.29
C THR A 42 -10.45 19.37 10.26
N LYS A 43 -10.62 19.82 9.01
CA LYS A 43 -9.71 19.52 7.90
C LYS A 43 -8.60 20.57 7.79
N PRO A 44 -7.38 20.19 7.37
CA PRO A 44 -6.91 18.81 7.17
C PRO A 44 -6.63 18.12 8.51
N LEU A 45 -6.74 16.78 8.54
CA LEU A 45 -6.38 15.99 9.73
C LEU A 45 -4.86 16.08 9.95
N ARG A 46 -4.42 16.24 11.21
CA ARG A 46 -3.00 16.38 11.55
C ARG A 46 -2.57 15.33 12.57
N PRO A 47 -2.49 14.04 12.17
CA PRO A 47 -1.99 13.01 13.07
C PRO A 47 -0.48 13.18 13.32
N SER A 48 0.00 12.88 14.52
CA SER A 48 1.45 12.79 14.76
C SER A 48 2.05 11.56 14.08
N LEU A 49 1.28 10.47 13.98
CA LEU A 49 1.66 9.26 13.27
C LEU A 49 0.54 8.78 12.34
N LEU A 50 0.86 8.65 11.06
CA LEU A 50 0.01 7.99 10.06
C LEU A 50 0.59 6.62 9.72
N ILE A 51 -0.14 5.56 10.05
CA ILE A 51 0.21 4.18 9.68
C ILE A 51 -0.60 3.80 8.44
N ILE A 52 0.06 3.33 7.40
CA ILE A 52 -0.56 2.86 6.17
C ILE A 52 -0.24 1.37 6.02
N ALA A 53 -1.25 0.53 6.22
CA ALA A 53 -1.17 -0.92 6.10
C ALA A 53 -1.59 -1.33 4.68
N LEU A 54 -0.63 -1.85 3.92
CA LEU A 54 -0.80 -2.39 2.56
C LEU A 54 -0.62 -3.90 2.52
N SER A 55 0.27 -4.43 3.36
CA SER A 55 0.59 -5.85 3.38
C SER A 55 -0.45 -6.72 4.10
N SER A 56 -0.61 -7.96 3.64
CA SER A 56 -1.46 -8.95 4.29
C SER A 56 -1.16 -9.13 5.81
N PRO A 57 0.11 -9.25 6.25
CA PRO A 57 0.44 -9.37 7.68
C PRO A 57 0.01 -8.15 8.51
N SER A 58 0.20 -6.93 7.98
CA SER A 58 -0.16 -5.70 8.69
C SER A 58 -1.68 -5.51 8.76
N LEU A 59 -2.40 -5.78 7.66
CA LEU A 59 -3.86 -5.75 7.62
C LEU A 59 -4.47 -6.75 8.62
N ASN A 60 -3.92 -7.96 8.67
CA ASN A 60 -4.37 -8.99 9.62
C ASN A 60 -4.16 -8.56 11.07
N PHE A 61 -2.99 -8.01 11.40
CA PHE A 61 -2.72 -7.47 12.74
C PHE A 61 -3.74 -6.39 13.12
N PHE A 62 -3.89 -5.36 12.28
CA PHE A 62 -4.77 -4.23 12.60
C PHE A 62 -6.25 -4.58 12.59
N HIS A 63 -6.67 -5.64 11.89
CA HIS A 63 -8.05 -6.11 11.95
C HIS A 63 -8.48 -6.50 13.38
N HIS A 64 -7.56 -7.08 14.16
CA HIS A 64 -7.82 -7.52 15.54
C HIS A 64 -7.59 -6.43 16.58
N VAL A 65 -7.08 -5.27 16.19
CA VAL A 65 -6.85 -4.13 17.06
C VAL A 65 -8.15 -3.32 17.24
N SER A 66 -8.42 -2.89 18.48
CA SER A 66 -9.51 -1.97 18.79
C SER A 66 -9.26 -0.61 18.12
N LYS A 67 -10.21 -0.19 17.28
CA LYS A 67 -10.07 0.97 16.40
C LYS A 67 -11.44 1.54 16.07
N THR A 68 -11.51 2.85 15.85
CA THR A 68 -12.75 3.54 15.48
C THR A 68 -12.68 4.00 14.03
N LEU A 69 -13.66 3.62 13.20
CA LEU A 69 -13.73 4.06 11.81
C LEU A 69 -14.02 5.56 11.75
N ILE A 70 -13.14 6.32 11.10
CA ILE A 70 -13.27 7.79 10.93
C ILE A 70 -13.57 8.18 9.49
N GLY A 71 -13.26 7.32 8.52
CA GLY A 71 -13.57 7.56 7.12
C GLY A 71 -13.11 6.43 6.20
N THR A 72 -13.28 6.64 4.90
CA THR A 72 -12.91 5.70 3.85
C THR A 72 -12.40 6.46 2.62
N LEU A 73 -11.40 5.91 1.94
CA LEU A 73 -10.93 6.35 0.64
C LEU A 73 -11.64 5.57 -0.46
N ILE A 74 -12.32 6.32 -1.31
CA ILE A 74 -13.05 5.78 -2.45
C ILE A 74 -12.23 6.01 -3.73
N LEU A 75 -11.88 4.89 -4.37
CA LEU A 75 -11.45 4.85 -5.75
C LEU A 75 -12.67 4.52 -6.62
N PRO A 76 -13.15 5.44 -7.48
CA PRO A 76 -14.38 5.22 -8.24
C PRO A 76 -14.34 3.99 -9.17
N GLU A 77 -13.16 3.54 -9.57
CA GLU A 77 -12.93 2.37 -10.40
C GLU A 77 -13.02 1.04 -9.65
N VAL A 78 -12.95 1.04 -8.32
CA VAL A 78 -13.00 -0.18 -7.50
C VAL A 78 -14.46 -0.49 -7.15
N PRO A 79 -15.00 -1.64 -7.56
CA PRO A 79 -16.38 -1.99 -7.27
C PRO A 79 -16.57 -2.31 -5.79
N PHE A 80 -17.70 -1.88 -5.22
CA PHE A 80 -18.11 -2.22 -3.85
C PHE A 80 -18.80 -3.60 -3.76
N SER A 81 -18.98 -4.29 -4.88
CA SER A 81 -19.64 -5.59 -4.90
C SER A 81 -18.83 -6.63 -4.12
N GLY A 82 -19.52 -7.37 -3.24
CA GLY A 82 -18.90 -8.38 -2.39
C GLY A 82 -18.34 -7.85 -1.06
N ASN A 83 -18.42 -6.55 -0.79
CA ASN A 83 -18.08 -5.99 0.52
C ASN A 83 -19.18 -6.28 1.55
N SER A 84 -18.77 -6.61 2.77
CA SER A 84 -19.69 -6.76 3.90
C SER A 84 -20.13 -5.41 4.48
N VAL A 85 -21.26 -5.42 5.19
CA VAL A 85 -21.78 -4.23 5.89
C VAL A 85 -20.86 -3.82 7.04
N GLN A 86 -20.28 -4.80 7.72
CA GLN A 86 -19.24 -4.58 8.73
C GLN A 86 -17.85 -4.75 8.09
N PRO A 87 -16.83 -3.99 8.52
CA PRO A 87 -15.49 -4.10 7.94
C PRO A 87 -14.95 -5.53 8.11
N SER A 88 -14.59 -6.17 7.00
CA SER A 88 -13.94 -7.47 6.97
C SER A 88 -12.56 -7.41 6.32
N LEU A 89 -11.75 -8.44 6.51
CA LEU A 89 -10.46 -8.59 5.81
C LEU A 89 -10.62 -8.87 4.31
N ARG A 90 -11.80 -9.30 3.86
CA ARG A 90 -12.06 -9.68 2.46
C ARG A 90 -12.65 -8.54 1.64
N ASP A 91 -13.01 -7.45 2.30
CA ASP A 91 -13.59 -6.29 1.64
C ASP A 91 -12.54 -5.62 0.74
N ARG A 92 -12.97 -5.18 -0.43
CA ARG A 92 -12.17 -4.32 -1.30
C ARG A 92 -12.41 -2.88 -0.88
N SER A 93 -11.88 -2.52 0.29
CA SER A 93 -12.06 -1.20 0.87
C SER A 93 -10.74 -0.55 1.29
N CYS A 94 -10.74 0.78 1.40
CA CYS A 94 -9.62 1.51 1.95
C CYS A 94 -10.14 2.34 3.13
N ASN A 95 -10.07 1.76 4.33
CA ASN A 95 -10.70 2.35 5.51
C ASN A 95 -9.68 3.09 6.36
N ILE A 96 -10.13 4.19 6.95
CA ILE A 96 -9.35 5.08 7.79
C ILE A 96 -9.90 4.95 9.20
N TYR A 97 -9.02 4.59 10.14
CA TYR A 97 -9.35 4.39 11.53
C TYR A 97 -8.51 5.30 12.43
N ALA A 98 -9.06 5.67 13.59
CA ALA A 98 -8.28 6.20 14.69
C ALA A 98 -7.91 5.05 15.65
N LEU A 99 -6.63 4.98 16.00
CA LEU A 99 -6.10 4.06 17.01
C LEU A 99 -5.96 4.86 18.31
N ASN A 100 -6.81 4.55 19.30
CA ASN A 100 -7.02 5.25 20.59
C ASN A 100 -8.09 6.36 20.56
N GLY A 101 -9.04 6.27 21.49
CA GLY A 101 -10.25 7.11 21.53
C GLY A 101 -10.13 8.44 22.30
N ALA A 102 -8.97 8.77 22.87
CA ALA A 102 -8.81 9.97 23.71
C ALA A 102 -7.95 11.07 23.05
N ASP A 103 -6.87 10.70 22.35
CA ASP A 103 -5.94 11.65 21.73
C ASP A 103 -5.72 11.29 20.26
N GLN A 104 -6.10 12.18 19.35
CA GLN A 104 -6.17 12.03 17.88
C GLN A 104 -4.79 11.85 17.18
N LEU A 105 -3.80 11.27 17.85
CA LEU A 105 -2.41 11.31 17.44
C LEU A 105 -2.05 10.22 16.42
N THR A 106 -2.74 9.08 16.41
CA THR A 106 -2.44 7.98 15.48
C THR A 106 -3.61 7.59 14.60
N ILE A 107 -3.42 7.75 13.30
CA ILE A 107 -4.38 7.36 12.27
C ILE A 107 -3.84 6.14 11.53
N LEU A 108 -4.70 5.15 11.32
CA LEU A 108 -4.45 3.97 10.51
C LEU A 108 -5.22 4.06 9.20
N VAL A 109 -4.56 3.83 8.08
CA VAL A 109 -5.17 3.62 6.77
C VAL A 109 -4.94 2.17 6.38
N SER A 110 -6.01 1.40 6.25
CA SER A 110 -5.98 0.00 5.82
C SER A 110 -6.41 -0.08 4.36
N VAL A 111 -5.48 -0.38 3.47
CA VAL A 111 -5.75 -0.51 2.02
C VAL A 111 -5.88 -1.99 1.69
N GLN A 112 -7.11 -2.47 1.43
CA GLN A 112 -7.39 -3.89 1.21
C GLN A 112 -7.60 -4.25 -0.28
N TYR A 113 -7.28 -3.33 -1.19
CA TYR A 113 -7.27 -3.58 -2.63
C TYR A 113 -5.95 -3.16 -3.25
N ALA A 114 -5.58 -3.79 -4.37
CA ALA A 114 -4.43 -3.39 -5.16
C ALA A 114 -4.72 -2.03 -5.83
N VAL A 115 -3.88 -1.03 -5.56
CA VAL A 115 -3.93 0.26 -6.24
C VAL A 115 -3.05 0.20 -7.47
N ALA A 116 -3.66 0.40 -8.63
CA ALA A 116 -2.93 0.42 -9.90
C ALA A 116 -1.87 1.54 -9.91
N ALA A 117 -0.76 1.31 -10.62
CA ALA A 117 0.42 2.18 -10.57
C ALA A 117 0.11 3.62 -11.03
N GLU A 118 -0.75 3.76 -12.03
CA GLU A 118 -1.25 5.03 -12.55
C GLU A 118 -2.10 5.82 -11.54
N ARG A 119 -2.65 5.14 -10.53
CA ARG A 119 -3.48 5.74 -9.46
C ARG A 119 -2.71 6.01 -8.18
N ALA A 120 -1.60 5.30 -7.97
CA ALA A 120 -0.79 5.37 -6.76
C ALA A 120 -0.38 6.82 -6.40
N HIS A 121 0.02 7.62 -7.40
CA HIS A 121 0.42 9.01 -7.18
C HIS A 121 -0.73 9.89 -6.67
N ALA A 122 -1.94 9.75 -7.24
CA ALA A 122 -3.11 10.52 -6.85
C ALA A 122 -3.55 10.16 -5.42
N VAL A 123 -3.58 8.86 -5.11
CA VAL A 123 -3.88 8.36 -3.76
C VAL A 123 -2.86 8.89 -2.74
N ALA A 124 -1.56 8.78 -3.04
CA ALA A 124 -0.52 9.24 -2.13
C ALA A 124 -0.57 10.75 -1.89
N LYS A 125 -0.84 11.54 -2.94
CA LYS A 125 -1.03 13.00 -2.82
C LYS A 125 -2.20 13.34 -1.91
N MET A 126 -3.32 12.65 -2.09
CA MET A 126 -4.53 12.89 -1.32
C MET A 126 -4.33 12.53 0.17
N LEU A 127 -3.65 11.42 0.48
CA LEU A 127 -3.39 10.97 1.85
C LEU A 127 -2.35 11.81 2.61
N ILE A 128 -1.26 12.26 1.97
CA ILE A 128 -0.11 12.87 2.68
C ILE A 128 -0.10 14.41 2.63
N ASN A 129 -0.88 15.04 1.72
CA ASN A 129 -0.79 16.49 1.52
C ASN A 129 -2.15 17.21 1.45
N GLU A 130 -3.19 16.57 0.90
CA GLU A 130 -4.47 17.26 0.69
C GLU A 130 -5.41 17.09 1.89
N GLN A 131 -5.68 15.85 2.30
CA GLN A 131 -6.67 15.58 3.34
C GLN A 131 -6.05 15.33 4.72
N MET A 132 -4.81 14.85 4.76
CA MET A 132 -4.05 14.69 6.00
C MET A 132 -2.67 15.32 5.86
N LEU A 133 -2.18 15.87 6.96
CA LEU A 133 -0.84 16.44 7.11
C LEU A 133 -0.16 15.77 8.30
N PRO A 134 0.37 14.54 8.10
CA PRO A 134 1.00 13.79 9.17
C PRO A 134 2.40 14.36 9.52
N GLU A 135 2.77 14.31 10.80
CA GLU A 135 4.14 14.63 11.21
C GLU A 135 5.12 13.50 10.89
N ARG A 136 4.68 12.25 11.08
CA ARG A 136 5.44 11.03 10.77
C ARG A 136 4.55 10.00 10.08
N VAL A 137 5.11 9.25 9.13
CA VAL A 137 4.40 8.23 8.35
C VAL A 137 5.13 6.88 8.44
N LEU A 138 4.37 5.82 8.72
CA LEU A 138 4.80 4.43 8.65
C LEU A 138 4.03 3.72 7.54
N ILE A 139 4.73 3.13 6.59
CA ILE A 139 4.14 2.35 5.50
C ILE A 139 4.53 0.90 5.72
N LEU A 140 3.56 -0.01 5.72
CA LEU A 140 3.77 -1.44 5.91
C LEU A 140 3.38 -2.16 4.63
N ASP A 141 4.38 -2.70 3.94
CA ASP A 141 4.19 -3.42 2.69
C ASP A 141 4.91 -4.78 2.71
N SER A 142 4.75 -5.55 1.66
CA SER A 142 5.42 -6.83 1.46
C SER A 142 6.34 -6.77 0.25
N VAL A 143 7.49 -7.45 0.35
CA VAL A 143 8.42 -7.57 -0.77
C VAL A 143 7.81 -8.50 -1.81
N GLN A 144 7.72 -8.04 -3.05
CA GLN A 144 7.42 -8.91 -4.19
C GLN A 144 8.71 -9.58 -4.66
N SER A 145 8.65 -10.89 -4.88
CA SER A 145 9.84 -11.67 -5.25
C SER A 145 10.56 -11.13 -6.49
N ARG A 146 9.79 -10.67 -7.49
CA ARG A 146 10.30 -10.06 -8.74
C ARG A 146 11.08 -8.75 -8.54
N ASN A 147 10.85 -8.05 -7.45
CA ASN A 147 11.42 -6.72 -7.19
C ASN A 147 12.65 -6.76 -6.27
N PHE A 148 12.99 -7.95 -5.74
CA PHE A 148 14.12 -8.13 -4.87
C PHE A 148 15.33 -8.68 -5.62
N ARG A 149 16.47 -8.01 -5.46
CA ARG A 149 17.73 -8.45 -6.03
C ARG A 149 18.36 -9.50 -5.11
N GLY A 150 18.26 -10.77 -5.50
CA GLY A 150 18.88 -11.88 -4.80
C GLY A 150 17.95 -13.10 -4.76
N THR A 151 18.22 -14.01 -3.84
CA THR A 151 17.32 -15.13 -3.56
C THR A 151 16.47 -14.79 -2.34
N LEU A 152 15.18 -15.04 -2.44
CA LEU A 152 14.22 -14.92 -1.35
C LEU A 152 13.68 -16.30 -1.00
N PRO A 153 14.30 -17.02 -0.05
CA PRO A 153 13.78 -18.32 0.38
C PRO A 153 12.39 -18.14 0.98
N PRO A 154 11.40 -18.98 0.61
CA PRO A 154 10.05 -18.88 1.15
C PRO A 154 9.98 -19.21 2.65
N ASP A 155 10.96 -19.95 3.16
CA ASP A 155 11.04 -20.36 4.56
C ASP A 155 11.66 -19.28 5.47
N ASP A 156 12.37 -18.31 4.88
CA ASP A 156 12.97 -17.21 5.62
C ASP A 156 11.94 -16.12 5.92
N THR A 157 11.95 -15.62 7.15
CA THR A 157 11.12 -14.48 7.55
C THR A 157 11.97 -13.33 8.03
N PHE A 158 11.78 -12.17 7.40
CA PHE A 158 12.48 -10.96 7.78
C PHE A 158 11.66 -9.73 7.45
N ALA A 159 12.08 -8.60 8.01
CA ALA A 159 11.60 -7.27 7.64
C ALA A 159 12.80 -6.37 7.34
N LEU A 160 12.62 -5.49 6.37
CA LEU A 160 13.60 -4.51 5.95
C LEU A 160 12.97 -3.13 5.91
N LYS A 161 13.79 -2.08 5.98
CA LYS A 161 13.30 -0.71 5.99
C LYS A 161 13.93 0.21 4.94
N LEU A 162 13.15 1.17 4.48
CA LEU A 162 13.56 2.36 3.74
C LEU A 162 13.05 3.60 4.48
N GLU A 163 13.86 4.65 4.53
CA GLU A 163 13.55 5.85 5.30
C GLU A 163 13.76 7.10 4.45
N THR A 164 12.95 8.13 4.70
CA THR A 164 13.20 9.46 4.15
C THR A 164 14.45 10.06 4.75
N SER A 165 15.07 10.98 4.01
CA SER A 165 16.27 11.69 4.47
C SER A 165 16.06 12.43 5.79
N VAL A 166 14.85 12.92 6.06
CA VAL A 166 14.50 13.63 7.30
C VAL A 166 14.44 12.66 8.49
N GLU A 167 13.82 11.48 8.33
CA GLU A 167 13.81 10.45 9.38
C GLU A 167 15.23 9.97 9.68
N ARG A 168 16.04 9.74 8.64
CA ARG A 168 17.44 9.31 8.79
C ARG A 168 18.31 10.37 9.50
N LYS A 169 18.10 11.66 9.23
CA LYS A 169 18.89 12.76 9.82
C LYS A 169 18.54 13.05 11.28
N GLY A 170 17.36 12.66 11.76
CA GLY A 170 17.00 12.78 13.18
C GLY A 170 17.92 12.00 14.14
N VAL A 171 18.86 11.23 13.59
CA VAL A 171 19.81 10.36 14.29
C VAL A 171 21.05 11.12 14.82
N GLY A 172 21.30 12.38 14.45
CA GLY A 172 22.48 13.10 14.96
C GLY A 172 22.42 14.63 14.87
N ASP A 173 22.33 15.28 16.04
CA ASP A 173 23.19 16.43 16.43
C ASP A 173 23.14 16.72 17.96
N ASP A 174 22.03 16.40 18.67
CA ASP A 174 21.81 16.95 20.02
C ASP A 174 21.85 15.97 21.22
N GLY A 175 22.36 14.74 21.08
CA GLY A 175 22.46 13.77 22.20
C GLY A 175 21.10 13.34 22.84
N ARG A 176 19.99 13.99 22.46
CA ARG A 176 18.60 13.60 22.65
C ARG A 176 18.06 13.15 21.29
N GLY A 177 18.54 12.00 20.82
CA GLY A 177 18.16 11.43 19.54
C GLY A 177 16.65 11.18 19.48
N ASP A 178 15.97 11.86 18.57
CA ASP A 178 14.58 11.59 18.25
C ASP A 178 14.53 10.18 17.65
N SER A 179 14.04 9.22 18.43
CA SER A 179 14.30 7.80 18.16
C SER A 179 13.69 7.36 16.83
N GLN A 180 14.48 6.64 16.02
CA GLN A 180 14.00 5.96 14.82
C GLN A 180 12.72 5.18 15.14
N LEU A 181 11.74 5.24 14.23
CA LEU A 181 10.45 4.58 14.42
C LEU A 181 10.56 3.05 14.48
N LEU A 182 11.49 2.45 13.73
CA LEU A 182 11.76 1.01 13.74
C LEU A 182 13.22 0.75 14.08
N LYS A 183 13.46 0.13 15.24
CA LYS A 183 14.80 -0.11 15.80
C LYS A 183 15.23 -1.55 15.56
N GLY A 184 16.44 -1.73 15.04
CA GLY A 184 17.00 -3.07 14.79
C GLY A 184 16.41 -3.78 13.57
N VAL A 185 15.75 -3.05 12.68
CA VAL A 185 15.34 -3.54 11.34
C VAL A 185 16.40 -3.13 10.33
N ASP A 186 16.86 -4.07 9.52
CA ASP A 186 17.91 -3.83 8.52
C ASP A 186 17.41 -2.99 7.35
N TYR A 187 18.33 -2.25 6.71
CA TYR A 187 17.98 -1.46 5.54
C TYR A 187 17.74 -2.34 4.31
N PHE A 188 16.77 -1.92 3.48
CA PHE A 188 16.47 -2.59 2.22
C PHE A 188 17.69 -2.58 1.29
N PRO A 189 18.08 -3.72 0.71
CA PRO A 189 19.35 -3.88 0.02
C PRO A 189 19.40 -3.10 -1.29
N SER A 190 20.57 -2.55 -1.58
CA SER A 190 20.86 -1.85 -2.82
C SER A 190 20.61 -2.72 -4.05
N GLY A 191 19.94 -2.14 -5.05
CA GLY A 191 19.61 -2.82 -6.31
C GLY A 191 18.30 -3.60 -6.28
N SER A 192 17.63 -3.68 -5.13
CA SER A 192 16.21 -4.05 -5.05
C SER A 192 15.34 -2.81 -5.25
N VAL A 193 14.11 -3.01 -5.72
CA VAL A 193 13.16 -1.94 -6.06
C VAL A 193 11.91 -2.08 -5.20
N VAL A 194 11.30 -0.96 -4.84
CA VAL A 194 9.93 -0.90 -4.35
C VAL A 194 9.13 -0.08 -5.35
N ASP A 195 7.97 -0.56 -5.76
CA ASP A 195 7.07 0.07 -6.70
C ASP A 195 5.67 0.31 -6.09
N GLY A 196 4.72 0.72 -6.93
CA GLY A 196 3.32 0.87 -6.55
C GLY A 196 3.04 1.96 -5.51
N LEU A 197 2.02 1.73 -4.69
CA LEU A 197 1.52 2.70 -3.72
C LEU A 197 2.53 2.99 -2.60
N ALA A 198 3.23 1.97 -2.10
CA ALA A 198 4.24 2.17 -1.05
C ALA A 198 5.35 3.13 -1.50
N ALA A 199 5.87 2.93 -2.71
CA ALA A 199 6.88 3.80 -3.28
C ALA A 199 6.36 5.22 -3.50
N ALA A 200 5.12 5.38 -3.99
CA ALA A 200 4.49 6.68 -4.19
C ALA A 200 4.30 7.44 -2.86
N LEU A 201 3.86 6.77 -1.81
CA LEU A 201 3.70 7.33 -0.46
C LEU A 201 5.05 7.78 0.11
N LEU A 202 6.06 6.92 0.09
CA LEU A 202 7.39 7.27 0.62
C LEU A 202 8.02 8.43 -0.17
N SER A 203 7.86 8.43 -1.50
CA SER A 203 8.32 9.52 -2.36
C SER A 203 7.64 10.83 -2.02
N ARG A 204 6.33 10.81 -1.75
CA ARG A 204 5.59 12.00 -1.29
C ARG A 204 6.11 12.50 0.05
N CYS A 205 6.37 11.61 1.02
CA CYS A 205 6.99 11.99 2.28
C CYS A 205 8.34 12.68 2.06
N GLN A 206 9.20 12.11 1.20
CA GLN A 206 10.51 12.67 0.88
C GLN A 206 10.42 14.06 0.23
N MET A 207 9.53 14.24 -0.75
CA MET A 207 9.32 15.53 -1.43
C MET A 207 8.82 16.63 -0.46
N ASN A 208 7.97 16.25 0.49
CA ASN A 208 7.36 17.17 1.45
C ASN A 208 8.16 17.33 2.75
N LYS A 209 9.35 16.73 2.85
CA LYS A 209 10.20 16.72 4.06
C LYS A 209 9.50 16.14 5.29
N ILE A 210 8.61 15.17 5.10
CA ILE A 210 7.93 14.45 6.17
C ILE A 210 8.79 13.26 6.59
N LYS A 211 8.82 13.00 7.90
CA LYS A 211 9.47 11.82 8.49
C LYS A 211 8.73 10.57 8.02
N GLY A 212 9.33 9.75 7.17
CA GLY A 212 8.69 8.61 6.55
C GLY A 212 9.53 7.36 6.67
N THR A 213 8.93 6.26 7.11
CA THR A 213 9.54 4.93 7.14
C THR A 213 8.65 3.96 6.38
N LEU A 214 9.23 3.24 5.43
CA LEU A 214 8.63 2.09 4.77
C LEU A 214 9.26 0.83 5.33
N CYS A 215 8.44 -0.07 5.88
CA CYS A 215 8.85 -1.40 6.29
C CYS A 215 8.26 -2.41 5.31
N VAL A 216 9.13 -3.23 4.72
CA VAL A 216 8.75 -4.30 3.81
C VAL A 216 9.04 -5.64 4.46
N SER A 217 8.05 -6.53 4.40
CA SER A 217 8.10 -7.86 5.04
C SER A 217 8.14 -8.98 4.00
N TRP A 218 8.78 -10.09 4.35
CA TRP A 218 8.83 -11.31 3.55
C TRP A 218 8.60 -12.55 4.44
N PRO A 219 7.88 -13.58 3.96
CA PRO A 219 7.12 -13.65 2.70
C PRO A 219 5.88 -12.74 2.67
N GLU A 220 5.20 -12.65 1.52
CA GLU A 220 4.00 -11.79 1.35
C GLU A 220 2.86 -12.16 2.31
N SER A 221 2.78 -13.42 2.73
CA SER A 221 1.80 -13.89 3.71
C SER A 221 2.34 -15.08 4.49
N GLY A 222 1.83 -15.29 5.72
CA GLY A 222 2.25 -16.38 6.59
C GLY A 222 2.12 -16.04 8.07
N GLY A 223 2.01 -17.07 8.92
CA GLY A 223 1.89 -16.88 10.37
C GLY A 223 3.17 -16.31 11.00
N SER A 224 4.33 -16.79 10.56
CA SER A 224 5.65 -16.34 11.01
C SER A 224 5.89 -14.86 10.71
N VAL A 225 5.65 -14.41 9.47
CA VAL A 225 5.76 -13.00 9.09
C VAL A 225 4.72 -12.11 9.80
N THR A 226 3.52 -12.63 10.05
CA THR A 226 2.49 -11.92 10.85
C THR A 226 2.97 -11.71 12.28
N SER A 227 3.56 -12.72 12.90
CA SER A 227 4.15 -12.62 14.25
C SER A 227 5.33 -11.63 14.28
N LEU A 228 6.18 -11.64 13.25
CA LEU A 228 7.30 -10.72 13.12
C LEU A 228 6.82 -9.26 13.00
N VAL A 229 5.89 -8.97 12.09
CA VAL A 229 5.32 -7.62 11.92
C VAL A 229 4.60 -7.18 13.19
N LYS A 230 3.84 -8.07 13.84
CA LYS A 230 3.20 -7.81 15.13
C LYS A 230 4.21 -7.43 16.20
N SER A 231 5.30 -8.20 16.37
CA SER A 231 6.29 -7.92 17.40
C SER A 231 7.02 -6.60 17.16
N LEU A 232 7.33 -6.25 15.90
CA LEU A 232 7.88 -4.94 15.54
C LEU A 232 6.92 -3.79 15.87
N LEU A 233 5.65 -3.93 15.52
CA LEU A 233 4.65 -2.89 15.77
C LEU A 233 4.41 -2.69 17.27
N LEU A 234 4.28 -3.76 18.04
CA LEU A 234 4.09 -3.66 19.48
C LEU A 234 5.32 -3.10 20.19
N LYS A 235 6.53 -3.54 19.81
CA LYS A 235 7.75 -3.09 20.46
C LYS A 235 8.09 -1.63 20.20
N ASP A 236 8.05 -1.20 18.93
CA ASP A 236 8.64 0.07 18.53
C ASP A 236 7.60 1.17 18.20
N VAL A 237 6.38 0.79 17.79
CA VAL A 237 5.38 1.74 17.26
C VAL A 237 4.22 1.96 18.23
N LEU A 238 3.68 0.89 18.82
CA LEU A 238 2.47 0.87 19.65
C LEU A 238 2.68 0.11 20.98
N PRO A 239 3.66 0.50 21.82
CA PRO A 239 4.02 -0.23 23.06
C PRO A 239 2.90 -0.33 24.10
N GLY A 240 1.84 0.48 24.01
CA GLY A 240 0.69 0.43 24.92
C GLY A 240 -0.41 -0.58 24.53
N LEU A 241 -0.34 -1.17 23.33
CA LEU A 241 -1.47 -1.88 22.73
C LEU A 241 -1.61 -3.36 23.18
N GLU A 242 -0.61 -3.91 23.86
CA GLU A 242 -0.54 -5.34 24.21
C GLU A 242 -1.70 -5.84 25.09
N HIS A 243 -2.33 -4.96 25.87
CA HIS A 243 -3.38 -5.33 26.83
C HIS A 243 -4.69 -5.84 26.18
N GLY A 244 -4.90 -5.65 24.88
CA GLY A 244 -6.15 -6.00 24.19
C GLY A 244 -6.12 -7.28 23.35
N ILE A 245 -4.96 -7.91 23.12
CA ILE A 245 -4.78 -8.89 22.03
C ILE A 245 -4.47 -10.32 22.53
N ASN A 246 -5.04 -10.72 23.67
CA ASN A 246 -4.90 -12.07 24.23
C ASN A 246 -6.03 -13.02 23.78
N SER A 247 -6.12 -13.31 22.48
CA SER A 247 -6.74 -14.55 21.97
C SER A 247 -6.45 -14.72 20.48
N PHE A 248 -5.31 -15.33 20.13
CA PHE A 248 -5.07 -15.78 18.77
C PHE A 248 -5.43 -17.26 18.67
N GLY A 249 -6.48 -17.57 17.93
CA GLY A 249 -6.68 -18.92 17.40
C GLY A 249 -5.73 -19.13 16.23
N GLU A 250 -4.73 -19.99 16.42
CA GLU A 250 -4.03 -20.62 15.30
C GLU A 250 -5.08 -21.37 14.46
N GLY A 251 -5.33 -20.95 13.22
CA GLY A 251 -6.24 -21.75 12.39
C GLY A 251 -6.67 -21.19 11.04
N GLU A 252 -6.70 -19.88 10.83
CA GLU A 252 -7.24 -19.36 9.56
C GLU A 252 -6.15 -18.79 8.64
N HIS A 253 -5.42 -19.71 8.00
CA HIS A 253 -4.61 -19.40 6.82
C HIS A 253 -5.54 -19.02 5.65
N PHE A 254 -5.85 -17.74 5.50
CA PHE A 254 -6.54 -17.25 4.31
C PHE A 254 -5.56 -16.95 3.18
N ARG A 255 -5.67 -17.74 2.11
CA ARG A 255 -5.05 -17.45 0.81
C ARG A 255 -5.60 -16.11 0.32
N PHE A 256 -4.78 -15.06 0.38
CA PHE A 256 -5.02 -13.87 -0.43
C PHE A 256 -5.04 -14.33 -1.89
N GLY A 257 -6.13 -14.02 -2.60
CA GLY A 257 -6.29 -14.37 -4.00
C GLY A 257 -5.21 -13.66 -4.82
N GLY A 258 -4.08 -14.33 -5.02
CA GLY A 258 -3.13 -13.96 -6.05
C GLY A 258 -3.85 -13.92 -7.38
N ASN A 259 -3.67 -12.83 -8.12
CA ASN A 259 -4.12 -12.68 -9.49
C ASN A 259 -3.79 -13.95 -10.29
N LYS A 260 -4.82 -14.75 -10.59
CA LYS A 260 -4.75 -15.80 -11.60
C LYS A 260 -4.88 -15.15 -12.97
N ASP A 261 -3.85 -14.44 -13.42
CA ASP A 261 -3.77 -13.92 -14.81
C ASP A 261 -2.37 -14.11 -15.44
N HIS A 262 -1.53 -15.01 -14.92
CA HIS A 262 -0.17 -15.24 -15.44
C HIS A 262 0.13 -16.68 -15.83
N LEU A 263 -0.86 -17.44 -16.29
CA LEU A 263 -0.68 -18.85 -16.65
C LEU A 263 -0.95 -19.17 -18.14
N LEU A 264 -0.81 -18.19 -19.03
CA LEU A 264 -0.87 -18.40 -20.47
C LEU A 264 0.16 -17.51 -21.20
N ASP A 265 1.46 -17.74 -21.00
CA ASP A 265 2.44 -17.43 -22.06
C ASP A 265 3.81 -18.10 -21.84
N SER A 266 3.81 -19.42 -21.69
CA SER A 266 5.06 -20.19 -21.60
C SER A 266 4.88 -21.59 -22.15
N ASP A 267 4.53 -21.70 -23.44
CA ASP A 267 4.71 -22.92 -24.22
C ASP A 267 4.64 -22.61 -25.73
N LEU A 268 5.67 -21.92 -26.24
CA LEU A 268 5.97 -21.89 -27.67
C LEU A 268 7.48 -22.08 -27.90
N TYR A 269 7.93 -23.30 -27.59
CA TYR A 269 9.07 -23.92 -28.26
C TYR A 269 8.76 -25.39 -28.51
N THR A 270 8.26 -25.66 -29.72
CA THR A 270 8.49 -26.90 -30.48
C THR A 270 8.55 -26.54 -31.95
#